data_AF-A0A959NMV5-F1
#
_entry.id   AF-A0A959NMV5-F1
#
_cell.length_a   1.000
_cell.length_b   1.000
_cell.length_c   1.000
_cell.angle_alpha   90.00
_cell.angle_beta   90.00
_cell.angle_gamma   90.00
#
_symmetry.space_group_name_H-M   'P 1'
#
loop_
_entity.id
_entity.type
_entity.pdbx_description
1 polymer ?
#
loop_
_entity_poly.entity_id
_entity_poly.type
_entity_poly.pdbx_seq_one_letter_code
_entity_poly.pdbx_strand_id
1 'polypeptide(L)'
;MALEYNPYHTLEILIATQNRTSLDFLSKMFPKSDFNAIKILIVNQTVKSKKLISDIPNIRVINAFEKGLSKSRNLALKNASCDIVLIADDDVVYEQGFFKIILDAFNSLPREELITFKA
;
A
#
# COMPACT_ATOMS: atom_id res chain seq x y z
N MET A 1 25.46 -12.00 7.93
CA MET A 1 24.63 -12.79 7.00
C MET A 1 24.20 -11.81 5.91
N ALA A 2 24.72 -11.95 4.69
CA ALA A 2 24.34 -11.05 3.61
C ALA A 2 22.94 -11.43 3.14
N LEU A 3 22.00 -10.48 3.10
CA LEU A 3 20.72 -10.69 2.42
C LEU A 3 21.04 -10.90 0.94
N GLU A 4 20.80 -12.11 0.44
CA GLU A 4 21.04 -12.48 -0.95
C GLU A 4 20.05 -11.76 -1.87
N TYR A 5 20.54 -11.29 -3.01
CA TYR A 5 19.74 -10.66 -4.06
C TYR A 5 18.55 -11.56 -4.46
N ASN A 6 17.32 -11.07 -4.26
CA ASN A 6 16.10 -11.77 -4.66
C ASN A 6 15.41 -11.00 -5.81
N PRO A 7 15.48 -11.48 -7.07
CA PRO A 7 14.80 -10.83 -8.20
C PRO A 7 13.26 -10.95 -8.14
N TYR A 8 12.71 -11.59 -7.10
CA TYR A 8 11.28 -11.83 -6.91
C TYR A 8 10.68 -11.04 -5.74
N HIS A 9 11.34 -9.98 -5.24
CA HIS A 9 10.73 -9.14 -4.21
C HIS A 9 9.33 -8.70 -4.62
N THR A 10 8.36 -9.02 -3.78
CA THR A 10 6.99 -8.59 -3.94
C THR A 10 6.78 -7.26 -3.22
N LEU A 11 5.96 -6.38 -3.80
CA LEU A 11 5.62 -5.07 -3.24
C LEU A 11 4.13 -5.00 -2.93
N GLU A 12 3.78 -4.51 -1.73
CA GLU A 12 2.41 -4.18 -1.33
C GLU A 12 2.30 -2.71 -0.92
N ILE A 13 1.26 -2.03 -1.40
CA ILE A 13 0.96 -0.65 -1.00
C ILE A 13 0.00 -0.67 0.17
N LEU A 14 0.43 -0.10 1.29
CA LEU A 14 -0.32 0.00 2.54
C LEU A 14 -0.98 1.38 2.61
N ILE A 15 -2.28 1.44 2.33
CA ILE A 15 -3.03 2.70 2.26
C ILE A 15 -3.80 2.92 3.57
N ALA A 16 -3.53 4.02 4.25
CA ALA A 16 -4.39 4.51 5.33
C ALA A 16 -5.41 5.52 4.79
N THR A 17 -6.70 5.23 4.96
CA THR A 17 -7.80 6.12 4.54
C THR A 17 -8.91 6.14 5.58
N GLN A 18 -9.91 7.00 5.39
CA GLN A 18 -11.05 7.12 6.28
C GLN A 18 -12.37 7.30 5.52
N ASN A 19 -13.44 6.73 6.07
CA ASN A 19 -14.81 6.91 5.63
C ASN A 19 -15.06 6.57 4.15
N ARG A 20 -14.31 5.62 3.58
CA ARG A 20 -14.55 5.12 2.22
C ARG A 20 -15.61 4.02 2.23
N THR A 21 -16.46 4.03 1.20
CA THR A 21 -17.45 2.97 0.92
C THR A 21 -17.30 2.39 -0.49
N SER A 22 -16.43 2.96 -1.32
CA SER A 22 -16.06 2.47 -2.65
C SER A 22 -14.54 2.59 -2.86
N LEU A 23 -14.04 1.89 -3.88
CA LEU A 23 -12.63 1.91 -4.29
C LEU A 23 -12.28 3.05 -5.26
N ASP A 24 -13.24 3.91 -5.60
CA ASP A 24 -13.07 4.96 -6.63
C ASP A 24 -11.93 5.94 -6.32
N PHE A 25 -11.52 6.08 -5.06
CA PHE A 25 -10.37 6.91 -4.70
C PHE A 25 -9.05 6.36 -5.28
N LEU A 26 -8.95 5.05 -5.50
CA LEU A 26 -7.78 4.43 -6.12
C LEU A 26 -7.56 4.93 -7.54
N SER A 27 -8.61 5.27 -8.29
CA SER A 27 -8.44 5.83 -9.65
C SER A 27 -7.76 7.21 -9.62
N LYS A 28 -7.87 7.95 -8.51
CA LYS A 28 -7.17 9.22 -8.30
C LYS A 28 -5.72 9.01 -7.88
N MET A 29 -5.45 7.97 -7.08
CA MET A 29 -4.09 7.63 -6.67
C MET A 29 -3.29 7.02 -7.82
N PHE A 30 -3.93 6.26 -8.71
CA PHE A 30 -3.30 5.53 -9.81
C PHE A 30 -3.86 5.96 -11.17
N PRO A 31 -3.82 7.25 -11.56
CA PRO A 31 -4.45 7.72 -12.79
C PRO A 31 -3.77 7.19 -14.06
N LYS A 32 -2.52 6.70 -13.94
CA LYS A 32 -1.69 6.21 -15.05
C LYS A 32 -1.32 4.73 -14.91
N SER A 33 -1.95 4.00 -13.98
CA SER A 33 -1.64 2.59 -13.70
C SER A 33 -2.91 1.79 -13.43
N ASP A 34 -2.96 0.53 -13.86
CA ASP A 34 -4.04 -0.38 -13.50
C ASP A 34 -3.84 -0.89 -12.08
N PHE A 35 -4.60 -0.32 -11.12
CA PHE A 35 -4.50 -0.71 -9.71
C PHE A 35 -4.97 -2.14 -9.44
N ASN A 36 -5.70 -2.79 -10.37
CA ASN A 36 -6.11 -4.19 -10.20
C ASN A 36 -4.91 -5.16 -10.24
N ALA A 37 -3.82 -4.76 -10.90
CA ALA A 37 -2.59 -5.53 -10.98
C ALA A 37 -1.66 -5.31 -9.77
N ILE A 38 -2.00 -4.39 -8.86
CA ILE A 38 -1.15 -3.99 -7.73
C ILE A 38 -1.68 -4.64 -6.45
N LYS A 39 -0.78 -5.19 -5.64
CA LYS A 39 -1.14 -5.65 -4.29
C LYS A 39 -1.33 -4.45 -3.37
N ILE A 40 -2.53 -4.30 -2.84
CA ILE A 40 -2.91 -3.17 -1.98
C ILE A 40 -3.57 -3.70 -0.71
N LEU A 41 -3.14 -3.20 0.43
CA LEU A 41 -3.85 -3.33 1.70
C LEU A 41 -4.39 -1.96 2.12
N ILE A 42 -5.70 -1.83 2.16
CA ILE A 42 -6.39 -0.62 2.60
C ILE A 42 -6.81 -0.79 4.07
N VAL A 43 -6.38 0.12 4.93
CA VAL A 43 -6.97 0.31 6.26
C VAL A 43 -7.94 1.48 6.19
N ASN A 44 -9.23 1.18 6.20
CA ASN A 44 -10.30 2.17 6.16
C ASN A 44 -10.82 2.43 7.57
N GLN A 45 -10.44 3.56 8.16
CA GLN A 45 -10.99 4.03 9.42
C GLN A 45 -12.45 4.48 9.20
N THR A 46 -13.42 3.74 9.72
CA THR A 46 -14.84 3.97 9.45
C THR A 46 -15.73 3.53 10.61
N VAL A 47 -17.05 3.58 10.40
CA VAL A 47 -18.08 3.06 11.31
C VAL A 47 -18.67 1.76 10.76
N LYS A 48 -19.28 0.95 11.63
CA LYS A 48 -19.80 -0.39 11.27
C LYS A 48 -20.81 -0.39 10.12
N SER A 49 -21.53 0.72 9.90
CA SER A 49 -22.53 0.88 8.84
C SER A 49 -21.96 1.36 7.49
N LYS A 50 -20.68 1.77 7.43
CA LYS A 50 -20.05 2.35 6.22
C LYS A 50 -18.75 1.62 5.88
N LYS A 51 -18.83 0.29 5.79
CA LYS A 51 -17.66 -0.53 5.45
C LYS A 51 -17.31 -0.38 3.97
N LEU A 52 -16.01 -0.37 3.70
CA LEU A 52 -15.47 -0.62 2.37
C LEU A 52 -15.33 -2.13 2.17
N ILE A 53 -15.72 -2.62 1.01
CA ILE A 53 -15.54 -4.01 0.59
C ILE A 53 -14.83 -3.97 -0.76
N SER A 54 -13.89 -4.88 -0.94
CA SER A 54 -13.22 -5.13 -2.22
C SER A 54 -13.58 -6.53 -2.70
N ASP A 55 -13.96 -6.64 -3.96
CA ASP A 55 -14.11 -7.87 -4.73
C ASP A 55 -12.91 -8.13 -5.66
N ILE A 56 -11.92 -7.23 -5.64
CA ILE A 56 -10.71 -7.32 -6.46
C ILE A 56 -9.67 -8.18 -5.71
N PRO A 57 -9.19 -9.30 -6.30
CA PRO A 57 -8.32 -10.26 -5.60
C PRO A 57 -7.03 -9.67 -5.00
N ASN A 58 -6.44 -8.67 -5.65
CA ASN A 58 -5.19 -8.05 -5.20
C ASN A 58 -5.40 -6.93 -4.18
N ILE A 59 -6.64 -6.62 -3.80
CA ILE A 59 -6.96 -5.51 -2.90
C ILE A 59 -7.65 -6.05 -1.65
N ARG A 60 -6.94 -6.01 -0.53
CA ARG A 60 -7.45 -6.38 0.79
C ARG A 60 -7.91 -5.13 1.53
N VAL A 61 -8.98 -5.27 2.32
CA VAL A 61 -9.55 -4.16 3.11
C VAL A 61 -9.70 -4.57 4.56
N ILE A 62 -9.16 -3.76 5.47
CA ILE A 62 -9.41 -3.83 6.91
C ILE A 62 -10.21 -2.58 7.29
N ASN A 63 -11.46 -2.78 7.74
CA ASN A 63 -12.25 -1.68 8.29
C ASN A 63 -11.93 -1.52 9.78
N ALA A 64 -11.27 -0.42 10.14
CA ALA A 64 -10.88 -0.10 11.51
C ALA A 64 -11.92 0.83 12.16
N PHE A 65 -12.28 0.55 13.41
CA PHE A 65 -13.26 1.35 14.17
C PHE A 65 -12.60 2.24 15.24
N GLU A 66 -11.29 2.13 15.40
CA GLU A 66 -10.50 2.99 16.26
C GLU A 66 -9.98 4.20 15.47
N LYS A 67 -9.90 5.36 16.12
CA LYS A 67 -9.36 6.57 15.51
C LYS A 67 -7.84 6.66 15.64
N GLY A 68 -7.17 7.08 14.57
CA GLY A 68 -5.76 7.48 14.55
C GLY A 68 -5.01 6.99 13.32
N LEU A 69 -4.27 7.89 12.67
CA LEU A 69 -3.44 7.57 11.51
C LEU A 69 -2.34 6.57 11.84
N SER A 70 -1.61 6.77 12.95
CA SER A 70 -0.56 5.85 13.39
C SER A 70 -1.10 4.46 13.70
N LYS A 71 -2.33 4.36 14.24
CA LYS A 71 -2.99 3.06 14.47
C LYS A 71 -3.28 2.37 13.14
N SER A 72 -3.78 3.12 12.15
CA SER A 72 -4.08 2.59 10.83
C SER A 72 -2.82 2.08 10.12
N ARG A 73 -1.73 2.86 10.15
CA ARG A 73 -0.42 2.46 9.58
C ARG A 73 0.15 1.22 10.27
N ASN A 74 0.13 1.18 11.61
CA ASN A 74 0.58 0.00 12.36
C ASN A 74 -0.27 -1.24 12.10
N LEU A 75 -1.59 -1.06 11.94
CA LEU A 75 -2.48 -2.16 11.57
C LEU A 75 -2.19 -2.68 10.17
N ALA A 76 -1.89 -1.80 9.22
CA ALA A 76 -1.49 -2.18 7.87
C ALA A 76 -0.18 -2.97 7.89
N LEU A 77 0.85 -2.46 8.59
CA LEU A 77 2.16 -3.12 8.71
C LEU A 77 2.05 -4.53 9.30
N LYS A 78 1.25 -4.70 10.36
CA LYS A 78 1.02 -6.02 10.99
C LYS A 78 0.33 -7.05 10.09
N ASN A 79 -0.35 -6.59 9.04
CA ASN A 79 -1.12 -7.43 8.12
C ASN A 79 -0.52 -7.44 6.71
N ALA A 80 0.65 -6.83 6.51
CA ALA A 80 1.36 -6.86 5.24
C ALA A 80 1.72 -8.29 4.84
N SER A 81 1.75 -8.55 3.54
CA SER A 81 1.89 -9.90 2.96
C SER A 81 2.98 -10.01 1.90
N CYS A 82 3.72 -8.93 1.67
CA CYS A 82 4.80 -8.85 0.69
C CYS A 82 6.13 -8.52 1.37
N ASP A 83 7.22 -8.73 0.63
CA ASP A 83 8.59 -8.51 1.12
C ASP A 83 8.88 -7.01 1.33
N ILE A 84 8.35 -6.17 0.44
CA ILE A 84 8.50 -4.73 0.47
C ILE A 84 7.12 -4.10 0.68
N VAL A 85 7.06 -3.08 1.52
CA VAL A 85 5.85 -2.30 1.76
C VAL A 85 6.06 -0.83 1.44
N LEU A 86 5.06 -0.22 0.80
CA LEU A 86 5.00 1.22 0.59
C LEU A 86 3.85 1.78 1.42
N ILE A 87 4.15 2.55 2.45
CA ILE A 87 3.13 3.23 3.26
C ILE A 87 2.66 4.47 2.51
N ALA A 88 1.35 4.60 2.30
CA ALA A 88 0.74 5.69 1.56
C ALA A 88 -0.49 6.25 2.27
N ASP A 89 -0.69 7.55 2.15
CA ASP A 89 -1.97 8.21 2.43
C ASP A 89 -2.80 8.26 1.14
N ASP A 90 -4.11 8.53 1.24
CA ASP A 90 -5.05 8.44 0.10
C ASP A 90 -5.08 9.68 -0.81
N ASP A 91 -4.23 10.68 -0.53
CA ASP A 91 -4.02 11.89 -1.33
C ASP A 91 -2.75 11.82 -2.22
N VAL A 92 -1.99 10.73 -2.15
CA VAL A 92 -0.82 10.49 -3.00
C VAL A 92 -1.24 10.13 -4.42
N VAL A 93 -0.63 10.77 -5.41
CA VAL A 93 -0.81 10.45 -6.84
C VAL A 93 0.48 9.84 -7.40
N TYR A 94 0.39 8.61 -7.88
CA TYR A 94 1.52 7.87 -8.41
C TYR A 94 1.71 8.08 -9.91
N GLU A 95 2.96 8.34 -10.28
CA GLU A 95 3.39 8.43 -11.67
C GLU A 95 3.54 7.06 -12.34
N GLN A 96 3.48 7.03 -13.66
CA GLN A 96 3.65 5.80 -14.42
C GLN A 96 5.03 5.18 -14.14
N GLY A 97 5.07 3.86 -13.89
CA GLY A 97 6.32 3.14 -13.65
C GLY A 97 6.88 3.23 -12.23
N PHE A 98 6.21 3.92 -11.30
CA PHE A 98 6.65 4.05 -9.90
C PHE A 98 6.95 2.69 -9.24
N PHE A 99 6.11 1.69 -9.54
CA PHE A 99 6.22 0.34 -8.98
C PHE A 99 7.58 -0.30 -9.31
N LYS A 100 8.04 -0.14 -10.57
CA LYS A 100 9.33 -0.64 -11.01
C LYS A 100 10.48 0.12 -10.36
N ILE A 101 10.37 1.45 -10.26
CA ILE A 101 11.40 2.30 -9.62
C ILE A 101 11.65 1.85 -8.18
N ILE A 102 10.58 1.57 -7.43
CA ILE A 102 10.69 1.12 -6.04
C ILE A 102 11.37 -0.26 -5.96
N LEU A 103 10.92 -1.22 -6.77
CA LEU A 103 11.52 -2.57 -6.78
C LEU A 103 13.00 -2.54 -7.19
N ASP A 104 13.35 -1.77 -8.22
CA ASP A 104 14.74 -1.61 -8.66
C ASP A 104 15.61 -0.99 -7.56
N ALA A 105 15.07 -0.02 -6.80
CA ALA A 105 15.80 0.61 -5.70
C ALA A 105 16.14 -0.40 -4.58
N PHE A 106 15.19 -1.21 -4.13
CA PHE A 106 15.45 -2.25 -3.14
C PHE A 106 16.37 -3.36 -3.66
N ASN A 107 16.24 -3.74 -4.94
CA ASN A 107 17.11 -4.74 -5.55
C ASN A 107 18.56 -4.26 -5.71
N SER A 108 18.77 -2.95 -5.91
CA SER A 108 20.09 -2.34 -6.03
C SER A 108 20.73 -1.98 -4.69
N LEU A 109 19.94 -1.93 -3.61
CA LEU A 109 20.35 -1.59 -2.26
C LEU A 109 19.99 -2.70 -1.25
N PRO A 110 20.57 -3.92 -1.37
CA PRO A 110 20.14 -5.09 -0.60
C PRO A 110 20.39 -5.00 0.91
N ARG A 111 21.00 -3.91 1.40
CA ARG A 111 21.27 -3.68 2.83
C ARG A 111 20.38 -2.60 3.45
N GLU A 112 19.55 -1.92 2.66
CA GLU A 112 18.71 -0.84 3.16
C GLU A 112 17.37 -1.39 3.64
N GLU A 113 17.04 -1.11 4.89
CA GLU A 113 15.78 -1.51 5.51
C GLU A 113 14.66 -0.48 5.26
N LEU A 114 15.02 0.74 4.84
CA LEU A 114 14.09 1.84 4.60
C LEU A 114 14.59 2.76 3.49
N ILE A 115 13.74 3.01 2.49
CA ILE A 115 13.97 3.99 1.44
C ILE A 115 12.90 5.08 1.56
N THR A 116 13.33 6.34 1.50
CA THR A 116 12.39 7.49 1.46
C THR A 116 12.58 8.26 0.16
N PHE A 117 11.48 8.67 -0.45
CA PHE A 117 11.47 9.51 -1.65
C PHE A 117 11.15 10.94 -1.23
N LYS A 118 11.92 11.91 -1.74
CA LYS A 118 11.61 13.33 -1.54
C LYS A 118 10.55 13.75 -2.56
N ALA A 119 9.51 14.41 -2.07
CA ALA A 119 8.53 15.11 -2.88
C ALA A 119 9.10 16.45 -3.39
#